data_AF-A0A256YEJ7-F1
#
_entry.id   AF-A0A256YEJ7-F1
#
_cell.length_a   1.000
_cell.length_b   1.000
_cell.length_c   1.000
_cell.angle_alpha   90.00
_cell.angle_beta   90.00
_cell.angle_gamma   90.00
#
_symmetry.space_group_name_H-M   'P 1'
#
loop_
_entity.id
_entity.type
_entity.pdbx_description
1 polymer ?
#
loop_
_entity_poly.entity_id
_entity_poly.type
_entity_poly.pdbx_seq_one_letter_code
_entity_poly.pdbx_strand_id
1 'polypeptide(L)'
;MFRIKKIYAYEKSKYQEIMLVDIEGFGKSLVIDNLIQSTEKDEYIYHESLVHPAMILHPEPKNILIIGGGEGATLREVLKHNTVKRAVMVDIDEVVVNFARKYLEYMHQGSFEDERAEIVIMDGYEYIRKAPSESYDVVILDLTDPYAGEIAKKLYSEEFYRETYRILRGDGVMVTQAGNSFFYNKTYKYVYENIEKVYPQIIEYWVWVPSFTYTCNFVLASKTYDPRKISIEEFDERLCERGVNTRFINGKRYYSLIYMGVIIGDLEK
;
A
#
# COMPACT_ATOMS: atom_id res chain seq x y z
N MET A 1 23.25 -6.53 -5.27
CA MET A 1 23.99 -5.31 -5.63
C MET A 1 23.48 -4.83 -6.97
N PHE A 2 22.98 -3.60 -7.04
CA PHE A 2 22.45 -3.02 -8.27
C PHE A 2 23.44 -2.02 -8.86
N ARG A 3 23.51 -1.93 -10.19
CA ARG A 3 24.32 -0.94 -10.89
C ARG A 3 23.44 0.24 -11.29
N ILE A 4 23.81 1.44 -10.84
CA ILE A 4 23.18 2.69 -11.26
C ILE A 4 23.80 3.11 -12.60
N LYS A 5 22.98 3.23 -13.64
CA LYS A 5 23.40 3.72 -14.96
C LYS A 5 23.42 5.25 -15.02
N LYS A 6 22.45 5.90 -14.36
CA LYS A 6 22.27 7.35 -14.40
C LYS A 6 21.49 7.82 -13.17
N ILE A 7 21.73 9.06 -12.75
CA ILE A 7 20.89 9.79 -11.80
C ILE A 7 20.19 10.89 -12.60
N TYR A 8 18.86 10.90 -12.60
CA TYR A 8 18.03 11.86 -13.33
C TYR A 8 17.70 13.10 -12.50
N ALA A 9 17.41 12.90 -11.21
CA ALA A 9 17.05 13.97 -10.29
C ALA A 9 17.41 13.59 -8.85
N TYR A 10 17.68 14.61 -8.05
CA TYR A 10 17.90 14.52 -6.61
C TYR A 10 17.21 15.72 -5.96
N GLU A 11 16.41 15.48 -4.94
CA GLU A 11 15.84 16.52 -4.08
C GLU A 11 15.98 16.08 -2.62
N LYS A 12 15.93 17.05 -1.71
CA LYS A 12 16.00 16.78 -0.26
C LYS A 12 14.94 17.59 0.44
N SER A 13 14.07 16.91 1.17
CA SER A 13 13.07 17.53 2.03
C SER A 13 13.61 17.61 3.47
N LYS A 14 12.78 18.12 4.38
CA LYS A 14 13.07 18.03 5.82
C LYS A 14 12.92 16.62 6.40
N TYR A 15 12.33 15.69 5.64
CA TYR A 15 12.06 14.32 6.05
C TYR A 15 13.09 13.34 5.47
N GLN A 16 13.43 13.46 4.18
CA GLN A 16 14.17 12.42 3.45
C GLN A 16 14.89 12.96 2.21
N GLU A 17 15.84 12.19 1.71
CA GLU A 17 16.51 12.39 0.42
C GLU A 17 15.83 11.58 -0.67
N ILE A 18 15.52 12.22 -1.81
CA ILE A 18 14.70 11.65 -2.88
C ILE A 18 15.52 11.64 -4.17
N MET A 19 15.59 10.49 -4.83
CA MET A 19 16.34 10.32 -6.08
C MET A 19 15.52 9.58 -7.12
N LEU A 20 15.64 10.04 -8.37
CA LEU A 20 15.26 9.26 -9.53
C LEU A 20 16.53 8.76 -10.20
N VAL A 21 16.71 7.44 -10.21
CA VAL A 21 17.89 6.78 -10.79
C VAL A 21 17.48 5.79 -11.88
N ASP A 22 18.39 5.48 -12.79
CA ASP A 22 18.27 4.38 -13.74
C ASP A 22 19.00 3.16 -13.17
N ILE A 23 18.27 2.15 -12.73
CA ILE A 23 18.85 0.90 -12.23
C ILE A 23 18.92 -0.11 -13.37
N GLU A 24 20.11 -0.66 -13.59
CA GLU A 24 20.32 -1.71 -14.59
C GLU A 24 19.38 -2.90 -14.32
N GLY A 25 18.54 -3.20 -15.32
CA GLY A 25 17.55 -4.26 -15.24
C GLY A 25 16.16 -3.79 -14.82
N PHE A 26 16.03 -2.71 -14.04
CA PHE A 26 14.77 -2.23 -13.44
C PHE A 26 14.25 -0.90 -13.99
N GLY A 27 15.06 -0.18 -14.77
CA GLY A 27 14.65 1.08 -15.40
C GLY A 27 14.66 2.24 -14.42
N LYS A 28 13.75 3.20 -14.61
CA LYS A 28 13.63 4.35 -13.72
C LYS A 28 13.13 3.91 -12.35
N SER A 29 13.86 4.26 -11.30
CA SER A 29 13.59 3.84 -9.93
C SER A 29 13.59 5.03 -8.98
N LEU A 30 12.55 5.09 -8.14
CA LEU A 30 12.48 5.98 -7.01
C LEU A 30 13.31 5.38 -5.87
N VAL A 31 14.26 6.17 -5.38
CA VAL A 31 15.10 5.82 -4.23
C VAL A 31 14.93 6.91 -3.19
N ILE A 32 14.60 6.52 -1.97
CA ILE A 32 14.45 7.41 -0.82
C ILE A 32 15.39 6.94 0.29
N ASP A 33 16.20 7.85 0.83
CA ASP A 33 17.20 7.58 1.88
C ASP A 33 18.08 6.35 1.56
N ASN A 34 18.48 6.23 0.29
CA ASN A 34 19.26 5.12 -0.27
C ASN A 34 18.56 3.76 -0.32
N LEU A 35 17.25 3.71 -0.05
CA LEU A 35 16.40 2.54 -0.19
C LEU A 35 15.55 2.64 -1.46
N ILE A 36 15.51 1.56 -2.25
CA ILE A 36 14.62 1.46 -3.41
C ILE A 36 13.19 1.43 -2.88
N GLN A 37 12.37 2.38 -3.32
CA GLN A 37 10.95 2.42 -2.98
C GLN A 37 10.11 1.79 -4.08
N SER A 38 10.45 2.04 -5.34
CA SER A 38 9.63 1.59 -6.47
C SER A 38 10.44 1.62 -7.76
N THR A 39 10.17 0.69 -8.67
CA THR A 39 10.86 0.63 -9.97
C THR A 39 9.91 0.44 -11.14
N GLU A 40 10.22 1.09 -12.25
CA GLU A 40 9.43 1.08 -13.50
C GLU A 40 9.03 -0.32 -13.95
N LYS A 41 9.91 -1.31 -13.76
CA LYS A 41 9.66 -2.66 -14.28
C LYS A 41 8.87 -3.57 -13.37
N ASP A 42 8.70 -3.28 -12.08
CA ASP A 42 8.06 -4.20 -11.14
C ASP A 42 7.16 -3.58 -10.08
N GLU A 43 7.02 -2.25 -10.04
CA GLU A 43 6.12 -1.57 -9.09
C GLU A 43 4.68 -2.09 -9.16
N TYR A 44 4.21 -2.48 -10.34
CA TYR A 44 2.88 -3.03 -10.52
C TYR A 44 2.65 -4.30 -9.68
N ILE A 45 3.70 -5.07 -9.37
CA ILE A 45 3.59 -6.26 -8.52
C ILE A 45 3.21 -5.83 -7.10
N TYR A 46 3.86 -4.79 -6.58
CA TYR A 46 3.59 -4.25 -5.24
C TYR A 46 2.22 -3.58 -5.19
N HIS A 47 1.95 -2.61 -6.06
CA HIS A 47 0.72 -1.81 -6.01
C HIS A 47 -0.53 -2.63 -6.29
N GLU A 48 -0.48 -3.55 -7.26
CA GLU A 48 -1.63 -4.42 -7.53
C GLU A 48 -1.91 -5.36 -6.36
N SER A 49 -0.85 -5.86 -5.70
CA SER A 49 -0.98 -6.76 -4.54
C SER A 49 -1.46 -6.02 -3.30
N LEU A 50 -1.05 -4.77 -3.10
CA LEU A 50 -1.51 -3.94 -1.99
C LEU A 50 -2.98 -3.53 -2.17
N VAL A 51 -3.35 -3.05 -3.36
CA VAL A 51 -4.63 -2.34 -3.57
C VAL A 51 -5.79 -3.30 -3.87
N HIS A 52 -5.65 -4.17 -4.88
CA HIS A 52 -6.81 -4.87 -5.41
C HIS A 52 -7.45 -5.87 -4.44
N PRO A 53 -6.70 -6.64 -3.61
CA PRO A 53 -7.33 -7.52 -2.61
C PRO A 53 -8.30 -6.79 -1.69
N ALA A 54 -7.92 -5.61 -1.19
CA ALA A 54 -8.77 -4.81 -0.31
C ALA A 54 -9.98 -4.24 -1.03
N MET A 55 -9.74 -3.67 -2.22
CA MET A 55 -10.79 -3.08 -3.04
C MET A 55 -11.81 -4.15 -3.46
N ILE A 56 -11.37 -5.35 -3.87
CA ILE A 56 -12.24 -6.45 -4.29
C ILE A 56 -13.01 -7.06 -3.13
N LEU A 57 -12.43 -7.13 -1.92
CA LEU A 57 -13.13 -7.62 -0.73
C LEU A 57 -14.38 -6.80 -0.41
N HIS A 58 -14.27 -5.47 -0.49
CA HIS A 58 -15.43 -4.61 -0.34
C HIS A 58 -16.37 -4.74 -1.56
N PRO A 59 -17.69 -4.96 -1.41
CA PRO A 59 -18.60 -5.17 -2.54
C PRO A 59 -18.69 -4.00 -3.52
N GLU A 60 -18.70 -2.77 -3.01
CA GLU A 60 -18.83 -1.55 -3.83
C GLU A 60 -18.07 -0.36 -3.21
N PRO A 61 -16.73 -0.35 -3.26
CA PRO A 61 -15.92 0.68 -2.60
C PRO A 61 -16.04 2.03 -3.31
N LYS A 62 -16.44 3.09 -2.60
CA LYS A 62 -16.69 4.44 -3.15
C LYS A 62 -15.77 5.50 -2.57
N ASN A 63 -15.52 5.47 -1.27
CA ASN A 63 -14.72 6.44 -0.53
C ASN A 63 -13.46 5.77 0.01
N ILE A 64 -12.31 6.15 -0.54
CA ILE A 64 -11.03 5.50 -0.25
C ILE A 64 -10.10 6.49 0.42
N LEU A 65 -9.39 6.01 1.44
CA LEU A 65 -8.28 6.73 2.06
C LEU A 65 -6.99 5.98 1.79
N ILE A 66 -5.97 6.69 1.34
CA ILE A 66 -4.60 6.22 1.22
C ILE A 66 -3.77 7.06 2.18
N ILE A 67 -3.02 6.41 3.08
CA ILE A 67 -1.98 7.08 3.86
C ILE A 67 -0.62 6.68 3.30
N GLY A 68 0.19 7.67 2.95
CA GLY A 68 1.42 7.50 2.18
C GLY A 68 1.14 7.42 0.67
N GLY A 69 1.93 6.63 -0.04
CA GLY A 69 1.78 6.45 -1.48
C GLY A 69 2.11 7.70 -2.31
N GLY A 70 2.99 8.59 -1.83
CA GLY A 70 3.38 9.84 -2.48
C GLY A 70 3.91 9.73 -3.92
N GLU A 71 4.22 8.52 -4.39
CA GLU A 71 4.55 8.25 -5.81
C GLU A 71 3.34 8.21 -6.75
N GLY A 72 2.13 8.07 -6.21
CA GLY A 72 0.87 8.10 -6.97
C GLY A 72 0.45 6.79 -7.63
N ALA A 73 1.26 5.72 -7.52
CA ALA A 73 0.93 4.40 -8.08
C ALA A 73 -0.17 3.69 -7.29
N THR A 74 -0.18 3.78 -5.95
CA THR A 74 -1.30 3.31 -5.12
C THR A 74 -2.61 4.01 -5.50
N LEU A 75 -2.57 5.32 -5.68
CA LEU A 75 -3.72 6.11 -6.14
C LEU A 75 -4.16 5.72 -7.55
N ARG A 76 -3.22 5.48 -8.47
CA ARG A 76 -3.50 4.97 -9.82
C ARG A 76 -4.29 3.66 -9.76
N GLU A 77 -3.84 2.69 -8.97
CA GLU A 77 -4.51 1.39 -8.86
C GLU A 77 -5.91 1.49 -8.23
N VAL A 78 -6.09 2.38 -7.23
CA VAL A 78 -7.40 2.66 -6.64
C VAL A 78 -8.35 3.23 -7.69
N LEU A 79 -7.91 4.21 -8.47
CA LEU A 79 -8.72 4.92 -9.45
C LEU A 79 -9.10 4.07 -10.67
N LYS A 80 -8.47 2.90 -10.88
CA LYS A 80 -8.94 1.92 -11.89
C LYS A 80 -10.35 1.38 -11.59
N HIS A 81 -10.78 1.36 -10.32
CA HIS A 81 -12.10 0.86 -9.96
C HIS A 81 -13.17 1.90 -10.29
N ASN A 82 -14.06 1.58 -11.22
CA ASN A 82 -15.15 2.49 -11.63
C ASN A 82 -16.17 2.81 -10.50
N THR A 83 -16.16 2.05 -9.39
CA THR A 83 -17.02 2.30 -8.22
C THR A 83 -16.52 3.47 -7.37
N VAL A 84 -15.23 3.82 -7.47
CA VAL A 84 -14.61 4.88 -6.68
C VAL A 84 -15.21 6.23 -7.07
N LYS A 85 -15.71 6.95 -6.07
CA LYS A 85 -16.25 8.31 -6.19
C LYS A 85 -15.31 9.35 -5.60
N ARG A 86 -14.53 8.98 -4.60
CA ARG A 86 -13.54 9.84 -3.93
C ARG A 86 -12.39 8.99 -3.42
N ALA A 87 -11.17 9.39 -3.74
CA ALA A 87 -9.94 8.81 -3.22
C ALA A 87 -9.09 9.93 -2.61
N VAL A 88 -8.91 9.90 -1.30
CA VAL A 88 -8.04 10.84 -0.59
C VAL A 88 -6.67 10.20 -0.39
N MET A 89 -5.62 10.86 -0.83
CA MET A 89 -4.23 10.46 -0.57
C MET A 89 -3.59 11.47 0.37
N VAL A 90 -3.12 10.98 1.52
CA VAL A 90 -2.50 11.79 2.56
C VAL A 90 -1.03 11.42 2.66
N ASP A 91 -0.16 12.37 2.32
CA ASP A 91 1.29 12.20 2.47
C ASP A 91 1.85 13.36 3.31
N ILE A 92 2.87 13.06 4.11
CA ILE A 92 3.49 14.06 4.99
C ILE A 92 4.48 14.95 4.21
N ASP A 93 5.03 14.44 3.10
CA ASP A 93 6.11 15.08 2.37
C ASP A 93 5.66 15.62 1.01
N GLU A 94 5.31 16.91 0.99
CA GLU A 94 4.97 17.64 -0.24
C GLU A 94 6.07 17.57 -1.30
N VAL A 95 7.35 17.46 -0.89
CA VAL A 95 8.46 17.37 -1.84
C VAL A 95 8.40 16.04 -2.59
N VAL A 96 8.06 14.93 -1.93
CA VAL A 96 7.87 13.62 -2.59
C VAL A 96 6.75 13.69 -3.61
N VAL A 97 5.60 14.26 -3.24
CA VAL A 97 4.44 14.37 -4.14
C VAL A 97 4.76 15.23 -5.36
N ASN A 98 5.41 16.38 -5.18
CA ASN A 98 5.80 17.26 -6.27
C ASN A 98 6.90 16.63 -7.15
N PHE A 99 7.84 15.91 -6.54
CA PHE A 99 8.84 15.14 -7.26
C PHE A 99 8.19 14.05 -8.12
N ALA A 100 7.22 13.33 -7.57
CA ALA A 100 6.46 12.30 -8.28
C ALA A 100 5.69 12.88 -9.47
N ARG A 101 4.92 13.96 -9.27
CA ARG A 101 4.21 14.67 -10.34
C ARG A 101 5.14 15.09 -11.48
N LYS A 102 6.37 15.48 -11.17
CA LYS A 102 7.33 15.99 -12.15
C LYS A 102 8.10 14.89 -12.90
N TYR A 103 8.42 13.79 -12.21
CA TYR A 103 9.41 12.83 -12.69
C TYR A 103 8.89 11.38 -12.83
N LEU A 104 7.77 11.05 -12.21
CA LEU A 104 7.24 9.69 -12.09
C LEU A 104 5.92 9.49 -12.86
N GLU A 105 5.71 10.19 -13.97
CA GLU A 105 4.50 10.05 -14.81
C GLU A 105 4.20 8.59 -15.19
N TYR A 106 5.26 7.79 -15.41
CA TYR A 106 5.14 6.36 -15.71
C TYR A 106 4.56 5.54 -14.53
N MET A 107 4.69 6.03 -13.29
CA MET A 107 4.08 5.47 -12.09
C MET A 107 2.67 6.03 -11.88
N HIS A 108 2.51 7.35 -11.70
CA HIS A 108 1.20 7.90 -11.33
C HIS A 108 0.19 7.93 -12.50
N GLN A 109 0.65 8.02 -13.75
CA GLN A 109 -0.20 7.98 -14.96
C GLN A 109 -1.39 8.95 -14.91
N GLY A 110 -1.16 10.16 -14.40
CA GLY A 110 -2.19 11.20 -14.24
C GLY A 110 -3.13 11.01 -13.03
N SER A 111 -2.84 10.07 -12.12
CA SER A 111 -3.70 9.80 -10.96
C SER A 111 -3.87 11.00 -10.02
N PHE A 112 -2.88 11.90 -9.95
CA PHE A 112 -2.97 13.12 -9.15
C PHE A 112 -3.89 14.19 -9.73
N GLU A 113 -4.31 14.03 -10.98
CA GLU A 113 -5.15 14.95 -11.75
C GLU A 113 -6.56 14.41 -12.00
N ASP A 114 -6.85 13.18 -11.57
CA ASP A 114 -8.20 12.60 -11.64
C ASP A 114 -9.17 13.42 -10.75
N GLU A 115 -10.37 13.72 -11.26
CA GLU A 115 -11.36 14.54 -10.55
C GLU A 115 -11.85 13.91 -9.23
N ARG A 116 -11.67 12.59 -9.08
CA ARG A 116 -12.00 11.83 -7.87
C ARG A 116 -10.89 11.87 -6.84
N ALA A 117 -9.70 12.34 -7.19
CA ALA A 117 -8.53 12.38 -6.33
C ALA A 117 -8.46 13.66 -5.49
N GLU A 118 -8.16 13.51 -4.21
CA GLU A 118 -7.88 14.62 -3.30
C GLU A 118 -6.52 14.38 -2.63
N ILE A 119 -5.55 15.27 -2.89
CA ILE A 119 -4.20 15.15 -2.35
C ILE A 119 -4.06 16.07 -1.15
N VAL A 120 -3.78 15.49 0.02
CA VAL A 120 -3.66 16.21 1.29
C VAL A 120 -2.25 16.08 1.81
N ILE A 121 -1.58 17.21 2.03
CA ILE A 121 -0.27 17.25 2.68
C ILE A 121 -0.46 17.38 4.19
N MET A 122 -0.37 16.26 4.92
CA MET A 122 -0.56 16.21 6.37
C MET A 122 0.08 14.94 6.96
N ASP A 123 0.39 14.96 8.26
CA ASP A 123 0.67 13.72 8.98
C ASP A 123 -0.53 12.76 8.93
N GLY A 124 -0.28 11.51 8.53
CA GLY A 124 -1.34 10.52 8.33
C GLY A 124 -2.11 10.17 9.61
N TYR A 125 -1.44 10.16 10.77
CA TYR A 125 -2.10 9.89 12.04
C TYR A 125 -2.98 11.07 12.46
N GLU A 126 -2.47 12.29 12.31
CA GLU A 126 -3.23 13.50 12.55
C GLU A 126 -4.49 13.55 11.67
N TYR A 127 -4.36 13.21 10.38
CA TYR A 127 -5.49 13.17 9.46
C TYR A 127 -6.56 12.17 9.91
N ILE A 128 -6.17 10.92 10.23
CA ILE A 128 -7.11 9.88 10.67
C ILE A 128 -7.83 10.31 11.95
N ARG A 129 -7.12 10.89 12.93
CA ARG A 129 -7.73 11.37 14.18
C ARG A 129 -8.77 12.48 13.96
N LYS A 130 -8.56 13.32 12.94
CA LYS A 130 -9.51 14.38 12.56
C LYS A 130 -10.63 13.89 11.65
N ALA A 131 -10.43 12.79 10.95
CA ALA A 131 -11.42 12.24 10.04
C ALA A 131 -12.68 11.78 10.80
N PRO A 132 -13.89 12.08 10.29
CA PRO A 132 -15.13 11.60 10.89
C PRO A 132 -15.17 10.07 10.95
N SER A 133 -15.83 9.53 11.97
CA SER A 133 -16.12 8.10 12.04
C SER A 133 -16.96 7.66 10.83
N GLU A 134 -16.79 6.42 10.38
CA GLU A 134 -17.57 5.82 9.28
C GLU A 134 -17.59 6.64 7.97
N SER A 135 -16.44 7.23 7.62
CA SER A 135 -16.26 8.07 6.44
C SER A 135 -15.68 7.34 5.23
N TYR A 136 -14.98 6.21 5.42
CA TYR A 136 -14.31 5.47 4.35
C TYR A 136 -14.79 4.03 4.24
N ASP A 137 -14.85 3.54 3.01
CA ASP A 137 -15.18 2.16 2.69
C ASP A 137 -13.91 1.29 2.72
N VAL A 138 -12.79 1.84 2.23
CA VAL A 138 -11.48 1.20 2.22
C VAL A 138 -10.40 2.17 2.71
N VAL A 139 -9.50 1.69 3.57
CA VAL A 139 -8.28 2.39 4.00
C VAL A 139 -7.06 1.58 3.54
N ILE A 140 -6.15 2.22 2.83
CA ILE A 140 -4.89 1.65 2.33
C ILE A 140 -3.74 2.36 3.02
N LEU A 141 -2.88 1.61 3.70
CA LEU A 141 -1.71 2.12 4.39
C LEU A 141 -0.46 1.71 3.60
N ASP A 142 0.01 2.65 2.77
CA ASP A 142 1.19 2.51 1.92
C ASP A 142 2.35 3.28 2.54
N LEU A 143 2.78 2.77 3.69
CA LEU A 143 3.71 3.43 4.60
C LEU A 143 5.13 2.88 4.45
N THR A 144 6.10 3.69 4.85
CA THR A 144 7.47 3.22 5.09
C THR A 144 7.48 2.07 6.09
N ASP A 145 8.43 1.16 5.95
CA ASP A 145 8.56 -0.01 6.82
C ASP A 145 8.45 0.31 8.32
N PRO A 146 7.81 -0.56 9.13
CA PRO A 146 7.61 -0.35 10.56
C PRO A 146 8.93 -0.29 11.37
N TYR A 147 10.05 -0.71 10.77
CA TYR A 147 11.40 -0.66 11.33
C TYR A 147 12.24 0.52 10.80
N ALA A 148 11.69 1.40 9.97
CA ALA A 148 12.37 2.62 9.50
C ALA A 148 12.58 3.66 10.62
N GLY A 149 11.91 3.51 11.77
CA GLY A 149 12.11 4.34 12.95
C GLY A 149 10.89 4.40 13.87
N GLU A 150 11.02 5.08 15.00
CA GLU A 150 9.94 5.18 16.00
C GLU A 150 8.72 5.96 15.50
N ILE A 151 8.90 6.89 14.56
CA ILE A 151 7.78 7.62 13.94
C ILE A 151 6.94 6.66 13.09
N ALA A 152 7.58 5.90 12.21
CA ALA A 152 6.91 4.88 11.39
C ALA A 152 6.19 3.86 12.28
N LYS A 153 6.88 3.32 13.30
CA LYS A 153 6.32 2.32 14.22
C LYS A 153 5.01 2.74 14.91
N LYS A 154 4.81 4.04 15.19
CA LYS A 154 3.55 4.54 15.78
C LYS A 154 2.34 4.35 14.87
N LEU A 155 2.54 4.39 13.55
CA LEU A 155 1.52 4.11 12.53
C LEU A 155 1.17 2.62 12.42
N TYR A 156 1.78 1.77 13.25
CA TYR A 156 1.49 0.34 13.36
C TYR A 156 1.06 -0.08 14.77
N SER A 157 0.72 0.91 15.62
CA SER A 157 0.26 0.67 16.98
C SER A 157 -1.21 0.25 17.03
N GLU A 158 -1.60 -0.45 18.09
CA GLU A 158 -3.02 -0.77 18.34
C GLU A 158 -3.91 0.49 18.37
N GLU A 159 -3.42 1.59 18.97
CA GLU A 159 -4.14 2.87 19.01
C GLU A 159 -4.41 3.40 17.59
N PHE A 160 -3.39 3.40 16.74
CA PHE A 160 -3.54 3.79 15.35
C PHE A 160 -4.54 2.90 14.61
N TYR A 161 -4.47 1.58 14.78
CA TYR A 161 -5.44 0.68 14.16
C TYR A 161 -6.86 0.87 14.68
N ARG A 162 -7.05 1.18 15.98
CA ARG A 162 -8.38 1.55 16.51
C ARG A 162 -8.93 2.80 15.84
N GLU A 163 -8.08 3.78 15.54
CA GLU A 163 -8.47 4.97 14.79
C GLU A 163 -8.81 4.65 13.33
N THR A 164 -8.04 3.77 12.65
CA THR A 164 -8.43 3.28 11.30
C THR A 164 -9.77 2.55 11.32
N TYR A 165 -10.02 1.72 12.34
CA TYR A 165 -11.28 1.01 12.51
C TYR A 165 -12.43 1.99 12.72
N ARG A 166 -12.24 3.06 13.50
CA ARG A 166 -13.26 4.09 13.76
C ARG A 166 -13.70 4.80 12.47
N ILE A 167 -12.76 5.15 11.59
CA ILE A 167 -13.08 5.91 10.36
C ILE A 167 -13.66 5.04 9.25
N LEU A 168 -13.47 3.73 9.30
CA LEU A 168 -14.11 2.80 8.36
C LEU A 168 -15.62 2.69 8.63
N ARG A 169 -16.41 2.52 7.57
CA ARG A 169 -17.84 2.14 7.67
C ARG A 169 -18.00 0.77 8.36
N GLY A 170 -19.25 0.42 8.69
CA GLY A 170 -19.58 -0.83 9.39
C GLY A 170 -19.06 -2.11 8.72
N ASP A 171 -18.93 -2.10 7.40
CA ASP A 171 -18.43 -3.18 6.53
C ASP A 171 -17.04 -2.88 5.93
N GLY A 172 -16.37 -1.85 6.43
CA GLY A 172 -15.13 -1.34 5.84
C GLY A 172 -13.94 -2.32 5.89
N VAL A 173 -12.99 -2.06 4.99
CA VAL A 173 -11.79 -2.89 4.76
C VAL A 173 -10.52 -2.04 4.94
N MET A 174 -9.48 -2.60 5.54
CA MET A 174 -8.16 -1.99 5.65
C MET A 174 -7.11 -2.93 5.07
N VAL A 175 -6.09 -2.37 4.42
CA VAL A 175 -4.88 -3.12 4.07
C VAL A 175 -3.64 -2.29 4.38
N THR A 176 -2.58 -2.94 4.81
CA THR A 176 -1.29 -2.30 5.07
C THR A 176 -0.13 -3.09 4.51
N GLN A 177 0.89 -2.39 4.02
CA GLN A 177 2.21 -2.96 3.82
C GLN A 177 2.87 -3.18 5.19
N ALA A 178 3.30 -4.41 5.46
CA ALA A 178 3.71 -4.89 6.77
C ALA A 178 5.22 -5.19 6.85
N GLY A 179 6.01 -4.73 5.88
CA GLY A 179 7.45 -4.95 5.80
C GLY A 179 7.80 -6.39 5.45
N ASN A 180 8.83 -6.95 6.10
CA ASN A 180 9.32 -8.30 5.82
C ASN A 180 9.35 -9.20 7.06
N SER A 181 8.59 -10.31 7.02
CA SER A 181 8.45 -11.28 8.12
C SER A 181 9.66 -12.20 8.33
N PHE A 182 10.59 -12.24 7.36
CA PHE A 182 11.79 -13.09 7.43
C PHE A 182 12.93 -12.39 8.19
N PHE A 183 13.29 -11.18 7.77
CA PHE A 183 14.37 -10.39 8.34
C PHE A 183 13.96 -9.62 9.60
N TYR A 184 12.67 -9.25 9.72
CA TYR A 184 12.17 -8.40 10.80
C TYR A 184 10.98 -9.03 11.56
N ASN A 185 11.09 -10.33 11.88
CA ASN A 185 10.03 -11.12 12.50
C ASN A 185 9.39 -10.45 13.73
N LYS A 186 10.18 -9.90 14.67
CA LYS A 186 9.62 -9.23 15.87
C LYS A 186 8.75 -8.03 15.50
N THR A 187 9.21 -7.18 14.58
CA THR A 187 8.44 -6.02 14.12
C THR A 187 7.22 -6.44 13.33
N TYR A 188 7.34 -7.46 12.48
CA TYR A 188 6.22 -8.03 11.75
C TYR A 188 5.12 -8.57 12.69
N LYS A 189 5.51 -9.33 13.73
CA LYS A 189 4.56 -9.80 14.76
C LYS A 189 3.87 -8.66 15.48
N TYR A 190 4.61 -7.59 15.83
CA TYR A 190 4.02 -6.39 16.42
C TYR A 190 2.93 -5.78 15.53
N VAL A 191 3.17 -5.70 14.21
CA VAL A 191 2.17 -5.24 13.24
C VAL A 191 0.95 -6.16 13.25
N TYR A 192 1.16 -7.46 13.05
CA TYR A 192 0.08 -8.45 12.92
C TYR A 192 -0.79 -8.52 14.19
N GLU A 193 -0.17 -8.67 15.36
CA GLU A 193 -0.86 -8.79 16.65
C GLU A 193 -1.67 -7.54 17.00
N ASN A 194 -1.21 -6.35 16.61
CA ASN A 194 -1.96 -5.12 16.85
C ASN A 194 -3.19 -5.00 15.93
N ILE A 195 -3.13 -5.51 14.71
CA ILE A 195 -4.29 -5.57 13.81
C ILE A 195 -5.30 -6.60 14.33
N GLU A 196 -4.83 -7.77 14.78
CA GLU A 196 -5.66 -8.86 15.30
C GLU A 196 -6.50 -8.44 16.52
N LYS A 197 -5.97 -7.57 17.39
CA LYS A 197 -6.71 -7.03 18.54
C LYS A 197 -7.86 -6.09 18.16
N VAL A 198 -7.89 -5.60 16.93
CA VAL A 198 -8.81 -4.54 16.48
C VAL A 198 -9.81 -5.06 15.45
N TYR A 199 -9.36 -5.87 14.48
CA TYR A 199 -10.18 -6.32 13.37
C TYR A 199 -10.63 -7.76 13.53
N PRO A 200 -11.93 -8.06 13.33
CA PRO A 200 -12.45 -9.43 13.49
C PRO A 200 -12.11 -10.36 12.34
N GLN A 201 -11.84 -9.83 11.14
CA GLN A 201 -11.43 -10.59 9.98
C GLN A 201 -10.05 -10.11 9.54
N ILE A 202 -9.06 -11.00 9.54
CA ILE A 202 -7.70 -10.68 9.09
C ILE A 202 -7.14 -11.81 8.22
N ILE A 203 -6.27 -11.46 7.28
CA ILE A 203 -5.41 -12.39 6.57
C ILE A 203 -4.09 -11.71 6.22
N GLU A 204 -3.00 -12.45 6.38
CA GLU A 204 -1.68 -12.05 5.92
C GLU A 204 -1.35 -12.74 4.60
N TYR A 205 -0.56 -12.07 3.77
CA TYR A 205 -0.01 -12.63 2.55
C TYR A 205 1.30 -11.92 2.20
N TRP A 206 2.01 -12.43 1.21
CA TRP A 206 3.25 -11.81 0.77
C TRP A 206 3.45 -11.95 -0.73
N VAL A 207 4.20 -11.02 -1.29
CA VAL A 207 4.61 -11.05 -2.68
C VAL A 207 6.13 -10.87 -2.79
N TRP A 208 6.75 -11.57 -3.73
CA TRP A 208 8.14 -11.30 -4.08
C TRP A 208 8.22 -10.11 -5.03
N VAL A 209 8.85 -9.01 -4.59
CA VAL A 209 9.14 -7.84 -5.43
C VAL A 209 10.61 -7.94 -5.86
N PRO A 210 10.90 -8.21 -7.15
CA PRO A 210 12.26 -8.51 -7.59
C PRO A 210 13.29 -7.42 -7.28
N SER A 211 12.94 -6.15 -7.40
CA SER A 211 13.81 -5.01 -7.11
C SER A 211 14.14 -4.86 -5.63
N PHE A 212 13.27 -5.32 -4.73
CA PHE A 212 13.51 -5.23 -3.29
C PHE A 212 14.42 -6.36 -2.82
N THR A 213 14.52 -7.45 -3.58
CA THR A 213 15.32 -8.64 -3.24
C THR A 213 14.87 -9.35 -1.97
N TYR A 214 13.64 -9.09 -1.51
CA TYR A 214 12.96 -9.77 -0.43
C TYR A 214 11.44 -9.77 -0.66
N THR A 215 10.71 -10.52 0.17
CA THR A 215 9.24 -10.60 0.12
C THR A 215 8.62 -9.40 0.84
N CYS A 216 7.68 -8.71 0.21
CA CYS A 216 6.83 -7.74 0.90
C CYS A 216 5.64 -8.47 1.51
N ASN A 217 5.40 -8.25 2.80
CA ASN A 217 4.23 -8.78 3.48
C ASN A 217 3.12 -7.73 3.51
N PHE A 218 1.88 -8.18 3.44
CA PHE A 218 0.69 -7.35 3.58
C PHE A 218 -0.25 -7.99 4.59
N VAL A 219 -1.02 -7.16 5.29
CA VAL A 219 -2.12 -7.62 6.14
C VAL A 219 -3.40 -6.95 5.65
N LEU A 220 -4.36 -7.77 5.24
CA LEU A 220 -5.71 -7.37 4.86
C LEU A 220 -6.66 -7.65 6.02
N ALA A 221 -7.44 -6.66 6.41
CA ALA A 221 -8.35 -6.69 7.53
C ALA A 221 -9.74 -6.16 7.14
N SER A 222 -10.78 -6.67 7.78
CA SER A 222 -12.16 -6.20 7.55
C SER A 222 -12.97 -6.31 8.83
N LYS A 223 -14.00 -5.46 8.92
CA LYS A 223 -15.01 -5.54 9.98
C LYS A 223 -16.02 -6.67 9.79
N THR A 224 -16.24 -7.11 8.54
CA THR A 224 -17.37 -8.00 8.23
C THR A 224 -17.00 -9.13 7.27
N TYR A 225 -16.23 -8.84 6.24
CA TYR A 225 -15.96 -9.80 5.17
C TYR A 225 -14.74 -10.65 5.51
N ASP A 226 -14.89 -11.98 5.47
CA ASP A 226 -13.76 -12.90 5.58
C ASP A 226 -13.02 -12.96 4.23
N PRO A 227 -11.74 -12.53 4.16
CA PRO A 227 -10.97 -12.54 2.92
C PRO A 227 -10.89 -13.90 2.23
N ARG A 228 -11.02 -14.99 2.98
CA ARG A 228 -10.94 -16.37 2.50
C ARG A 228 -12.16 -16.82 1.70
N LYS A 229 -13.26 -16.06 1.77
CA LYS A 229 -14.55 -16.45 1.16
C LYS A 229 -14.72 -15.98 -0.28
N ILE A 230 -13.88 -15.07 -0.77
CA ILE A 230 -13.90 -14.69 -2.19
C ILE A 230 -13.32 -15.83 -3.01
N SER A 231 -14.12 -16.37 -3.95
CA SER A 231 -13.64 -17.38 -4.88
C SER A 231 -12.72 -16.78 -5.95
N ILE A 232 -11.99 -17.63 -6.67
CA ILE A 232 -11.16 -17.20 -7.79
C ILE A 232 -12.02 -16.48 -8.84
N GLU A 233 -13.18 -17.06 -9.16
CA GLU A 233 -14.09 -16.55 -10.18
C GLU A 233 -14.72 -15.23 -9.74
N GLU A 234 -15.17 -15.11 -8.48
CA GLU A 234 -15.75 -13.87 -7.96
C GLU A 234 -14.74 -12.72 -7.94
N PHE A 235 -13.47 -13.01 -7.65
CA PHE A 235 -12.41 -12.01 -7.71
C PHE A 235 -12.23 -11.45 -9.13
N ASP A 236 -12.16 -12.34 -10.12
CA ASP A 236 -11.98 -11.97 -11.53
C ASP A 236 -13.23 -11.29 -12.12
N GLU A 237 -14.42 -11.72 -11.71
CA GLU A 237 -15.70 -11.09 -12.08
C GLU A 237 -15.75 -9.64 -11.56
N ARG A 238 -15.45 -9.43 -10.27
CA ARG A 238 -15.42 -8.08 -9.68
C ARG A 238 -14.37 -7.18 -10.32
N LEU A 239 -13.19 -7.69 -10.71
CA LEU A 239 -12.21 -6.92 -11.48
C LEU A 239 -12.80 -6.47 -12.83
N CYS A 240 -13.44 -7.41 -13.54
CA CYS A 240 -14.05 -7.17 -14.85
C CYS A 240 -15.19 -6.13 -14.78
N GLU A 241 -16.15 -6.32 -13.87
CA GLU A 241 -17.28 -5.41 -13.66
C GLU A 241 -16.83 -3.98 -13.32
N ARG A 242 -15.70 -3.87 -12.61
CA ARG A 242 -15.14 -2.59 -12.19
C ARG A 242 -14.21 -1.96 -13.23
N GLY A 243 -13.99 -2.61 -14.37
CA GLY A 243 -13.14 -2.14 -15.46
C GLY A 243 -11.64 -2.19 -15.13
N VAL A 244 -11.22 -3.01 -14.16
CA VAL A 244 -9.85 -3.05 -13.66
C VAL A 244 -9.02 -4.02 -14.49
N ASN A 245 -8.02 -3.49 -15.18
CA ASN A 245 -6.99 -4.29 -15.86
C ASN A 245 -5.71 -4.37 -15.02
N THR A 246 -5.23 -5.60 -14.84
CA THR A 246 -4.06 -5.94 -14.01
C THR A 246 -3.01 -6.68 -14.85
N ARG A 247 -1.76 -6.59 -14.44
CA ARG A 247 -0.61 -7.30 -15.05
C ARG A 247 -0.16 -8.46 -14.18
N PHE A 248 -0.33 -8.35 -12.86
CA PHE A 248 0.12 -9.30 -11.87
C PHE A 248 -1.05 -10.03 -11.22
N ILE A 249 -1.97 -9.32 -10.56
CA ILE A 249 -2.98 -9.92 -9.68
C ILE A 249 -4.20 -10.39 -10.47
N ASN A 250 -4.73 -11.55 -10.10
CA ASN A 250 -6.01 -12.12 -10.54
C ASN A 250 -6.51 -13.07 -9.43
N GLY A 251 -7.69 -13.66 -9.59
CA GLY A 251 -8.31 -14.52 -8.59
C GLY A 251 -7.41 -15.70 -8.19
N LYS A 252 -6.79 -16.37 -9.17
CA LYS A 252 -5.86 -17.49 -8.90
C LYS A 252 -4.66 -17.03 -8.07
N ARG A 253 -4.12 -15.85 -8.39
CA ARG A 253 -2.96 -15.31 -7.70
C ARG A 253 -3.32 -14.83 -6.30
N TYR A 254 -4.43 -14.12 -6.13
CA TYR A 254 -4.99 -13.75 -4.83
C TYR A 254 -5.16 -14.98 -3.93
N TYR A 255 -5.86 -16.02 -4.42
CA TYR A 255 -6.01 -17.28 -3.71
C TYR A 255 -4.65 -17.87 -3.30
N SER A 256 -3.68 -17.89 -4.22
CA SER A 256 -2.35 -18.44 -3.92
C SER A 256 -1.63 -17.64 -2.83
N LEU A 257 -1.69 -16.30 -2.88
CA LEU A 257 -1.02 -15.40 -1.94
C LEU A 257 -1.55 -15.59 -0.51
N ILE A 258 -2.87 -15.72 -0.33
CA ILE A 258 -3.48 -15.82 1.00
C ILE A 258 -3.41 -17.21 1.64
N TYR A 259 -3.21 -18.27 0.84
CA TYR A 259 -3.13 -19.65 1.34
C TYR A 259 -1.70 -20.19 1.49
N MET A 260 -0.71 -19.51 0.93
CA MET A 260 0.70 -19.94 1.06
C MET A 260 1.27 -19.67 2.46
N GLY A 261 0.68 -18.73 3.20
CA GLY A 261 1.20 -18.26 4.49
C GLY A 261 2.50 -17.47 4.33
N VAL A 262 2.85 -16.66 5.34
CA VAL A 262 4.08 -15.86 5.32
C VAL A 262 5.30 -16.68 5.73
N ILE A 263 6.46 -16.31 5.18
CA ILE A 263 7.74 -16.95 5.55
C ILE A 263 8.29 -16.25 6.79
N ILE A 264 8.28 -16.95 7.92
CA ILE A 264 8.82 -16.44 9.19
C ILE A 264 10.29 -16.84 9.31
N GLY A 265 11.17 -15.84 9.52
CA GLY A 265 12.60 -16.08 9.76
C GLY A 265 12.90 -16.20 11.25
N ASP A 266 13.85 -17.07 11.60
CA ASP A 266 14.38 -17.24 12.96
C ASP A 266 15.85 -16.78 13.00
N LEU A 267 16.07 -15.51 12.65
CA LEU A 267 17.41 -14.91 12.55
C LEU A 267 17.87 -14.23 13.85
N GLU A 268 17.04 -14.22 14.89
CA GLU A 268 17.32 -13.58 16.18
C GLU A 268 17.55 -14.60 17.30
N LYS A 269 18.58 -15.45 17.12
CA LYS A 269 19.24 -16.15 18.22
C LYS A 269 20.40 -15.35 18.77
#